data_AF-A0A2D3VIV3-F1
#
_entry.id   AF-A0A2D3VIV3-F1
#
_cell.length_a   1.000
_cell.length_b   1.000
_cell.length_c   1.000
_cell.angle_alpha   90.00
_cell.angle_beta   90.00
_cell.angle_gamma   90.00
#
_symmetry.space_group_name_H-M   'P 1'
#
loop_
_entity.id
_entity.type
_entity.pdbx_description
1 polymer ?
#
loop_
_entity_poly.entity_id
_entity_poly.type
_entity_poly.pdbx_seq_one_letter_code
_entity_poly.pdbx_strand_id
1 'polypeptide(L)'
;MKKIILLSILALTTLFAQVDEKVEIPYMPYEIKMGKGFDAIEANCLMCHSFGYIINQGPQSRQFWHEKVVKMIHHFKAPISKEDEITTTNYLFEHYGNGKEK
;
A
#
# COMPACT_ATOMS: atom_id res chain seq x y z
N MET A 1 -1.03 28.59 45.11
CA MET A 1 0.24 27.83 45.06
C MET A 1 0.01 26.32 45.02
N LYS A 2 -0.61 25.68 46.03
CA LYS A 2 -0.88 24.23 46.05
C LYS A 2 -1.62 23.68 44.81
N LYS A 3 -2.66 24.40 44.34
CA LYS A 3 -3.43 24.02 43.13
C LYS A 3 -2.62 24.11 41.83
N ILE A 4 -1.71 25.08 41.74
CA ILE A 4 -0.85 25.30 40.56
C ILE A 4 0.23 24.20 40.51
N ILE A 5 0.79 23.82 41.67
CA ILE A 5 1.73 22.69 41.77
C ILE A 5 1.04 21.39 41.37
N LEU A 6 -0.20 21.14 41.82
CA LEU A 6 -0.95 19.94 41.48
C LEU A 6 -1.21 19.82 39.95
N LEU A 7 -1.61 20.93 39.32
CA LEU A 7 -1.83 20.99 37.87
C LEU A 7 -0.54 20.76 37.07
N SER A 8 0.57 21.28 37.56
CA SER A 8 1.89 21.12 36.91
C SER A 8 2.38 19.67 36.98
N ILE A 9 2.17 18.99 38.12
CA ILE A 9 2.51 17.57 38.30
C ILE A 9 1.64 16.69 37.39
N LEU A 10 0.34 16.98 37.29
CA LEU A 10 -0.57 16.22 36.44
C LEU A 10 -0.18 16.31 34.96
N ALA A 11 0.22 17.49 34.48
CA ALA A 11 0.70 17.68 33.11
C ALA A 11 1.99 16.89 32.82
N LEU A 12 2.89 16.77 33.81
CA LEU A 12 4.16 16.04 33.67
C LEU A 12 3.99 14.52 33.50
N THR A 13 2.87 13.93 33.96
CA THR A 13 2.65 12.47 33.87
C THR A 13 2.56 11.96 32.42
N THR A 14 2.14 12.81 31.47
CA THR A 14 2.03 12.45 30.05
C THR A 14 3.38 12.28 29.34
N LEU A 15 4.45 12.88 29.88
CA LEU A 15 5.80 12.78 29.33
C LEU A 15 6.44 11.39 29.54
N PHE A 16 5.86 10.56 30.41
CA PHE A 16 6.34 9.20 30.72
C PHE A 16 5.40 8.10 30.23
N ALA A 17 4.43 8.41 29.36
CA ALA A 17 3.51 7.43 28.77
C ALA A 17 4.16 6.63 27.61
N GLN A 18 5.41 6.17 27.78
CA GLN A 18 6.05 5.27 26.82
C GLN A 18 5.65 3.83 27.16
N VAL A 19 5.10 3.12 26.18
CA VAL A 19 4.78 1.69 26.30
C VAL A 19 5.96 0.90 25.76
N ASP A 20 6.61 0.11 26.62
CA ASP A 20 7.68 -0.84 26.27
C ASP A 20 7.09 -2.25 26.10
N GLU A 21 6.12 -2.36 25.19
CA GLU A 21 5.54 -3.63 24.78
C GLU A 21 5.90 -3.94 23.34
N LYS A 22 5.98 -5.23 23.03
CA LYS A 22 6.20 -5.67 21.65
C LYS A 22 4.97 -5.34 20.82
N VAL A 23 5.17 -4.57 19.75
CA VAL A 23 4.13 -4.35 18.75
C VAL A 23 4.05 -5.57 17.85
N GLU A 24 2.96 -6.32 17.96
CA GLU A 24 2.67 -7.43 17.05
C GLU A 24 1.94 -6.90 15.81
N ILE A 25 2.49 -7.16 14.63
CA ILE A 25 1.82 -6.85 13.36
C ILE A 25 1.04 -8.10 12.94
N PRO A 26 -0.30 -8.03 12.85
CA PRO A 26 -1.08 -9.19 12.43
C PRO A 26 -0.77 -9.53 10.97
N TYR A 27 -0.73 -10.83 10.67
CA TYR A 27 -0.67 -11.29 9.29
C TYR A 27 -2.01 -11.04 8.60
N MET A 28 -1.97 -10.36 7.46
CA MET A 28 -3.14 -10.03 6.65
C MET A 28 -3.00 -10.70 5.28
N PRO A 29 -3.67 -11.85 5.04
CA PRO A 29 -3.65 -12.48 3.73
C PRO A 29 -4.48 -11.66 2.73
N TYR A 30 -3.99 -11.57 1.50
CA TYR A 30 -4.72 -11.01 0.37
C TYR A 30 -4.89 -12.09 -0.70
N GLU A 31 -6.13 -12.35 -1.12
CA GLU A 31 -6.39 -13.27 -2.23
C GLU A 31 -6.00 -12.61 -3.54
N ILE A 32 -4.91 -13.10 -4.13
CA ILE A 32 -4.41 -12.61 -5.43
C ILE A 32 -4.92 -13.54 -6.53
N LYS A 33 -5.49 -12.96 -7.59
CA LYS A 33 -6.03 -13.72 -8.72
C LYS A 33 -4.89 -14.26 -9.57
N MET A 34 -4.62 -15.55 -9.50
CA MET A 34 -3.61 -16.18 -10.36
C MET A 34 -4.04 -16.14 -11.82
N GLY A 35 -3.09 -15.97 -12.74
CA GLY A 35 -3.40 -15.90 -14.17
C GLY A 35 -2.24 -15.39 -15.03
N LYS A 36 -2.49 -15.23 -16.33
CA LYS A 36 -1.51 -14.72 -17.28
C LYS A 36 -1.03 -13.32 -16.85
N GLY A 37 0.28 -13.16 -16.73
CA GLY A 37 0.91 -11.90 -16.32
C GLY A 37 1.06 -11.71 -14.80
N PHE A 38 0.63 -12.69 -13.99
CA PHE A 38 0.84 -12.66 -12.55
C PHE A 38 2.33 -12.64 -12.17
N ASP A 39 3.20 -13.33 -12.90
CA ASP A 39 4.65 -13.35 -12.63
C ASP A 39 5.25 -11.93 -12.59
N ALA A 40 4.74 -11.02 -13.45
CA ALA A 40 5.16 -9.61 -13.43
C ALA A 40 4.71 -8.88 -12.15
N ILE A 41 3.55 -9.23 -11.59
CA ILE A 41 3.05 -8.70 -10.31
C ILE A 41 3.89 -9.21 -9.15
N GLU A 42 4.15 -10.52 -9.11
CA GLU A 42 4.94 -11.14 -8.05
C GLU A 42 6.36 -10.54 -8.02
N ALA A 43 6.99 -10.41 -9.20
CA ALA A 43 8.34 -9.86 -9.31
C ALA A 43 8.42 -8.36 -8.99
N ASN A 44 7.42 -7.56 -9.38
CA ASN A 44 7.55 -6.10 -9.37
C ASN A 44 6.72 -5.36 -8.31
N CYS A 45 5.58 -5.90 -7.88
CA CYS A 45 4.58 -5.15 -7.11
C CYS A 45 4.50 -5.54 -5.63
N LEU A 46 5.13 -6.64 -5.23
CA LEU A 46 5.11 -7.15 -3.85
C LEU A 46 6.39 -6.84 -3.05
N MET A 47 7.31 -6.07 -3.64
CA MET A 47 8.60 -5.73 -3.01
C MET A 47 8.49 -4.62 -1.95
N CYS A 48 7.63 -3.62 -2.17
CA CYS A 48 7.64 -2.38 -1.39
C CYS A 48 6.43 -2.23 -0.46
N HIS A 49 5.29 -2.81 -0.82
CA HIS A 49 4.07 -2.73 -0.05
C HIS A 49 3.23 -3.99 -0.24
N SER A 50 2.26 -4.20 0.64
CA SER A 50 1.33 -5.32 0.51
C SER A 50 0.43 -5.16 -0.72
N PHE A 51 -0.09 -6.29 -1.22
CA PHE A 51 -1.08 -6.30 -2.30
C PHE A 51 -2.39 -5.57 -1.93
N GLY A 52 -2.65 -5.41 -0.63
CA GLY A 52 -3.76 -4.63 -0.09
C GLY A 52 -3.86 -3.22 -0.67
N TYR A 53 -2.75 -2.53 -0.89
CA TYR A 53 -2.75 -1.17 -1.49
C TYR A 53 -3.33 -1.14 -2.90
N ILE A 54 -3.14 -2.24 -3.66
CA ILE A 54 -3.64 -2.40 -5.02
C ILE A 54 -5.14 -2.63 -4.98
N ILE A 55 -5.60 -3.66 -4.26
CA ILE A 55 -7.02 -4.02 -4.25
C ILE A 55 -7.91 -2.99 -3.53
N ASN A 56 -7.33 -2.16 -2.65
CA ASN A 56 -8.05 -1.07 -1.98
C ASN A 56 -8.44 0.09 -2.93
N GLN A 57 -7.95 0.12 -4.17
CA GLN A 57 -8.42 1.08 -5.18
C GLN A 57 -9.82 0.73 -5.72
N GLY A 58 -10.29 -0.51 -5.50
CA GLY A 58 -11.50 -1.05 -6.12
C GLY A 58 -11.35 -1.27 -7.64
N PRO A 59 -12.44 -1.67 -8.34
CA PRO A 59 -12.44 -1.80 -9.79
C PRO A 59 -12.24 -0.47 -10.52
N GLN A 60 -11.20 -0.37 -11.35
CA GLN A 60 -10.81 0.89 -12.01
C GLN A 60 -10.61 0.76 -13.53
N SER A 61 -10.48 1.87 -14.25
CA SER A 61 -10.25 1.84 -15.69
C SER A 61 -8.82 1.40 -16.04
N ARG A 62 -8.60 0.97 -17.29
CA ARG A 62 -7.25 0.62 -17.76
C ARG A 62 -6.30 1.82 -17.66
N GLN A 63 -6.77 3.00 -18.03
CA GLN A 63 -5.99 4.24 -17.88
C GLN A 63 -5.58 4.49 -16.42
N PHE A 64 -6.50 4.34 -15.47
CA PHE A 64 -6.17 4.49 -14.05
C PHE A 64 -5.05 3.54 -13.62
N TRP A 65 -5.15 2.26 -13.98
CA TRP A 65 -4.13 1.28 -13.61
C TRP A 65 -2.78 1.59 -14.22
N HIS A 66 -2.76 1.96 -15.50
CA HIS A 66 -1.54 2.41 -16.17
C HIS A 66 -0.89 3.58 -15.44
N GLU A 67 -1.65 4.62 -15.10
CA GLU A 67 -1.14 5.80 -14.37
C GLU A 67 -0.55 5.44 -13.01
N LYS A 68 -1.13 4.44 -12.31
CA LYS A 68 -0.56 3.94 -11.05
C LYS A 68 0.77 3.23 -11.26
N VAL A 69 0.87 2.36 -12.27
CA VAL A 69 2.12 1.65 -12.59
C VAL A 69 3.22 2.64 -13.00
N VAL A 70 2.89 3.59 -13.89
CA VAL A 70 3.76 4.69 -14.31
C VAL A 70 4.21 5.53 -13.11
N LYS A 71 3.33 5.78 -12.13
CA LYS A 71 3.69 6.45 -10.87
C LYS A 71 4.72 5.63 -10.08
N MET A 72 4.54 4.31 -9.97
CA MET A 72 5.49 3.44 -9.26
C MET A 72 6.89 3.52 -9.90
N ILE A 73 6.94 3.52 -11.23
CA ILE A 73 8.20 3.63 -11.98
C ILE A 73 8.85 5.01 -11.77
N HIS A 74 8.14 6.11 -12.04
CA HIS A 74 8.79 7.42 -12.10
C HIS A 74 8.95 8.10 -10.75
N HIS A 75 8.02 7.94 -9.82
CA HIS A 75 8.05 8.63 -8.53
C HIS A 75 8.69 7.76 -7.45
N PHE A 76 8.31 6.48 -7.41
CA PHE A 76 8.83 5.53 -6.40
C PHE A 76 10.02 4.71 -6.90
N LYS A 77 10.45 4.90 -8.15
CA LYS A 77 11.65 4.28 -8.73
C LYS A 77 11.61 2.76 -8.72
N ALA A 78 10.41 2.17 -8.79
CA ALA A 78 10.25 0.73 -8.93
C ALA A 78 10.95 0.26 -10.22
N PRO A 79 11.79 -0.80 -10.18
CA PRO A 79 12.59 -1.26 -11.31
C PRO A 79 11.78 -2.11 -12.30
N ILE A 80 10.65 -1.58 -12.78
CA ILE A 80 9.75 -2.28 -13.70
C ILE A 80 10.20 -2.02 -15.14
N SER A 81 10.33 -3.10 -15.93
CA SER A 81 10.65 -3.00 -17.36
C SER A 81 9.47 -2.41 -18.17
N LYS A 82 9.71 -2.00 -19.42
CA LYS A 82 8.62 -1.51 -20.28
C LYS A 82 7.63 -2.62 -20.63
N GLU A 83 8.14 -3.84 -20.80
CA GLU A 83 7.35 -5.03 -21.07
C GLU A 83 6.48 -5.40 -19.87
N ASP A 84 7.03 -5.32 -18.66
CA ASP A 84 6.30 -5.58 -17.43
C ASP A 84 5.32 -4.46 -17.11
N GLU A 85 5.62 -3.20 -17.41
CA GLU A 85 4.68 -2.10 -17.26
C GLU A 85 3.36 -2.38 -18.00
N ILE A 86 3.45 -2.85 -19.25
CA ILE A 86 2.29 -3.22 -20.06
C ILE A 86 1.60 -4.46 -19.48
N THR A 87 2.38 -5.48 -19.11
CA THR A 87 1.86 -6.75 -18.57
C THR A 87 1.12 -6.53 -17.25
N THR A 88 1.71 -5.80 -16.32
CA THR A 88 1.13 -5.39 -15.04
C THR A 88 -0.13 -4.57 -15.26
N THR A 89 -0.10 -3.57 -16.14
CA THR A 89 -1.29 -2.75 -16.46
C THR A 89 -2.44 -3.63 -16.94
N ASN A 90 -2.18 -4.55 -17.87
CA ASN A 90 -3.19 -5.44 -18.42
C ASN A 90 -3.71 -6.44 -17.40
N TYR A 91 -2.83 -7.04 -16.58
CA TYR A 91 -3.23 -7.94 -15.51
C TYR A 91 -4.16 -7.22 -14.51
N LEU A 92 -3.77 -6.02 -14.06
CA LEU A 92 -4.56 -5.23 -13.11
C LEU A 92 -5.92 -4.85 -13.69
N PHE A 93 -5.98 -4.49 -14.97
CA PHE A 93 -7.24 -4.18 -15.63
C PHE A 93 -8.13 -5.41 -15.83
N GLU A 94 -7.58 -6.54 -16.27
CA GLU A 94 -8.34 -7.77 -16.49
C GLU A 94 -8.96 -8.29 -15.18
N HIS A 95 -8.16 -8.31 -14.12
CA HIS A 95 -8.53 -8.97 -12.86
C HIS A 95 -9.15 -8.01 -11.83
N TYR A 96 -8.82 -6.72 -11.90
CA TYR A 96 -9.21 -5.70 -10.93
C TYR A 96 -9.72 -4.41 -11.61
N GLY A 97 -10.13 -4.51 -12.88
CA GLY A 97 -10.70 -3.40 -13.63
C GLY A 97 -12.23 -3.33 -13.56
N ASN A 98 -12.77 -2.22 -14.03
CA ASN A 98 -14.20 -1.97 -14.18
C ASN A 98 -14.71 -2.17 -15.62
N GLY A 99 -13.88 -2.73 -16.51
CA GLY A 99 -14.20 -2.97 -17.92
C GLY A 99 -14.17 -1.72 -18.81
N LYS A 100 -13.72 -0.56 -18.32
CA LYS A 100 -13.57 0.68 -19.10
C LYS A 100 -12.11 0.97 -19.41
N GLU A 101 -11.85 1.38 -20.65
CA GLU A 101 -10.50 1.81 -21.06
C GLU A 101 -10.08 3.14 -20.40
N LYS A 102 -11.03 4.06 -20.21
CA LYS A 102 -10.81 5.39 -19.62
C LYS A 102 -11.67 5.58 -18.37
#